data_AF-F9PI50-F1
#
_entry.id   AF-F9PI50-F1
#
_cell.length_a   1.000
_cell.length_b   1.000
_cell.length_c   1.000
_cell.angle_alpha   90.00
_cell.angle_beta   90.00
_cell.angle_gamma   90.00
#
_symmetry.space_group_name_H-M   'P 1'
#
loop_
_entity.id
_entity.type
_entity.pdbx_description
1 polymer ?
#
loop_
_entity_poly.entity_id
_entity_poly.type
_entity_poly.pdbx_seq_one_letter_code
_entity_poly.pdbx_strand_id
1 'polypeptide(L)'
;MSPILPGSSCVPSAPSRRSFVALSALVGVGVPVLTGCDLPGTSRGKEGAASPSGSTAGGSATASASAPAKAGSTEWQKLDGHVMGHKVSVEVSPVIRQDDKTSIIALKLTRASDDASIDAVNAHPFSDNKNEVILSSYVGAPTIFRPGAGADLVKLLDTGSGRVWSAVDGSGGMLELTPGEEIISYLSFGKVDTDTVTVMVPMAGFTTVSVLDADKAKKAKMDLSTAQTDIDKYPRAAPELADPVAIERYTRSLDDSTSTHAGGKDITVTLASDVTFASDSADLASGAEAQLKTVAGQLNQHPDGGTLTIVGHTDDVQDDAYNQTLSEKRANAVKTRLAQLTKLDKWKTSVSGKGESQPKIKDTTDQARAANRRVEITLTPTGGTTPKGSSTATPSSSTAPSPSSGKLPDPQGPVAKGAEGVTLTPKSGDTSGEVTITLDQVTRSGGYLLGTITCTVKDGSTGAQLHPLLQDPQTALSNQRDEDGSAFVTQFASDGLTLLSNGERVFPADYVDAYNKQHLPLTELHLYDHLKTGTTTVCVVWPDPGGDTITLDHAKDKYSIPDTAYRLTDIPIKNN
;
A
#
# COMPACT_ATOMS: atom_id res chain seq x y z
N MET A 1 13.16 -25.00 33.94
CA MET A 1 14.08 -24.51 34.98
C MET A 1 15.29 -23.91 34.29
N SER A 2 15.30 -22.59 34.12
CA SER A 2 16.42 -21.80 33.61
C SER A 2 16.58 -20.59 34.54
N PRO A 3 17.80 -20.22 34.94
CA PRO A 3 17.98 -19.34 36.09
C PRO A 3 17.87 -17.85 35.74
N ILE A 4 17.26 -17.13 36.68
CA ILE A 4 17.22 -15.67 36.83
C ILE A 4 18.56 -15.20 37.43
N LEU A 5 18.99 -13.96 37.12
CA LEU A 5 19.57 -12.92 38.00
C LEU A 5 20.33 -11.84 37.16
N PRO A 6 20.59 -10.61 37.65
CA PRO A 6 19.64 -9.55 37.97
C PRO A 6 20.04 -8.18 37.36
N GLY A 7 19.15 -7.20 37.43
CA GLY A 7 19.44 -5.81 37.04
C GLY A 7 20.28 -5.05 38.07
N SER A 8 20.99 -4.01 37.62
CA SER A 8 21.49 -2.95 38.48
C SER A 8 21.63 -1.64 37.68
N SER A 9 20.90 -0.63 38.13
CA SER A 9 20.90 0.75 37.63
C SER A 9 22.12 1.52 38.13
N CYS A 10 22.83 2.25 37.26
CA CYS A 10 23.67 3.40 37.63
C CYS A 10 23.77 4.37 36.45
N VAL A 11 23.27 5.59 36.64
CA VAL A 11 23.58 6.77 35.82
C VAL A 11 25.01 7.23 36.13
N PRO A 12 25.76 7.75 35.13
CA PRO A 12 26.47 8.99 35.41
C PRO A 12 26.42 10.04 34.27
N SER A 13 26.23 11.27 34.75
CA SER A 13 26.57 12.60 34.22
C SER A 13 27.53 12.72 33.02
N ALA A 14 27.15 13.61 32.11
CA ALA A 14 28.02 14.23 31.11
C ALA A 14 29.19 15.03 31.72
N PRO A 15 30.25 15.25 30.93
CA PRO A 15 30.77 16.62 30.83
C PRO A 15 31.02 17.10 29.40
N SER A 16 30.79 18.41 29.26
CA SER A 16 31.24 19.31 28.20
C SER A 16 32.76 19.31 28.03
N ARG A 17 33.23 19.45 26.77
CA ARG A 17 34.27 20.44 26.40
C ARG A 17 34.46 20.56 24.88
N ARG A 18 34.48 21.82 24.45
CA ARG A 18 34.85 22.31 23.12
C ARG A 18 36.36 22.14 22.88
N SER A 19 36.73 21.76 21.66
CA SER A 19 38.07 22.02 21.11
C SER A 19 37.95 22.53 19.68
N PHE A 20 38.24 23.81 19.51
CA PHE A 20 38.60 24.44 18.24
C PHE A 20 40.05 24.06 17.92
N VAL A 21 40.32 23.64 16.68
CA VAL A 21 41.65 23.76 16.08
C VAL A 21 41.47 24.39 14.71
N ALA A 22 42.19 25.50 14.52
CA ALA A 22 42.20 26.31 13.31
C ALA A 22 43.47 26.05 12.49
N LEU A 23 43.30 26.27 11.18
CA LEU A 23 44.26 26.79 10.20
C LEU A 23 45.41 25.88 9.72
N SER A 24 45.49 25.71 8.40
CA SER A 24 46.51 26.39 7.59
C SER A 24 46.15 26.37 6.11
N ALA A 25 46.15 27.55 5.50
CA ALA A 25 46.05 27.79 4.06
C ALA A 25 47.44 27.74 3.42
N LEU A 26 47.51 27.34 2.15
CA LEU A 26 48.61 27.71 1.26
C LEU A 26 48.10 27.83 -0.18
N VAL A 27 48.37 29.01 -0.74
CA VAL A 27 48.03 29.50 -2.08
C VAL A 27 49.12 29.04 -3.06
N GLY A 28 48.72 28.69 -4.29
CA GLY A 28 49.65 28.44 -5.39
C GLY A 28 48.99 28.68 -6.75
N VAL A 29 49.37 29.79 -7.37
CA VAL A 29 48.93 30.32 -8.68
C VAL A 29 49.57 29.55 -9.84
N GLY A 30 48.88 29.40 -10.98
CA GLY A 30 49.52 29.06 -12.25
C GLY A 30 48.56 28.77 -13.41
N VAL A 31 48.40 29.74 -14.31
CA VAL A 31 47.81 29.62 -15.66
C VAL A 31 48.95 29.76 -16.68
N PRO A 32 48.91 29.07 -17.84
CA PRO A 32 48.93 29.80 -19.12
C PRO A 32 48.04 29.19 -20.24
N VAL A 33 47.03 29.96 -20.65
CA VAL A 33 46.76 30.56 -21.98
C VAL A 33 47.46 30.02 -23.27
N LEU A 34 46.57 29.61 -24.22
CA LEU A 34 46.49 29.78 -25.70
C LEU A 34 47.46 29.09 -26.69
N THR A 35 46.86 28.47 -27.73
CA THR A 35 46.98 28.90 -29.15
C THR A 35 45.87 28.27 -30.02
N GLY A 36 45.29 29.06 -30.92
CA GLY A 36 44.24 28.67 -31.88
C GLY A 36 44.65 28.91 -33.34
N CYS A 37 43.63 29.09 -34.20
CA CYS A 37 43.59 29.40 -35.66
C CYS A 37 43.07 28.21 -36.51
N ASP A 38 42.18 28.34 -37.50
CA ASP A 38 41.53 29.50 -38.13
C ASP A 38 40.30 29.08 -38.97
N LEU A 39 39.36 30.03 -39.18
CA LEU A 39 38.21 30.03 -40.12
C LEU A 39 38.64 30.54 -41.54
N PRO A 40 37.80 30.58 -42.61
CA PRO A 40 36.87 31.72 -42.84
C PRO A 40 35.61 31.46 -43.74
N GLY A 41 34.61 32.36 -43.67
CA GLY A 41 33.66 32.58 -44.79
C GLY A 41 32.27 33.22 -44.53
N THR A 42 32.21 34.53 -44.24
CA THR A 42 31.24 35.62 -44.65
C THR A 42 29.79 35.27 -45.13
N SER A 43 28.68 36.01 -44.87
CA SER A 43 28.43 37.44 -44.54
C SER A 43 26.96 37.76 -44.12
N ARG A 44 26.81 38.67 -43.14
CA ARG A 44 25.82 39.77 -42.91
C ARG A 44 24.30 39.60 -43.16
N GLY A 45 23.49 39.95 -42.13
CA GLY A 45 22.15 40.55 -42.30
C GLY A 45 21.19 40.56 -41.08
N LYS A 46 21.33 41.57 -40.20
CA LYS A 46 20.36 42.25 -39.29
C LYS A 46 19.09 41.59 -38.69
N GLU A 47 18.97 41.84 -37.37
CA GLU A 47 17.81 42.20 -36.53
C GLU A 47 16.66 41.18 -36.29
N GLY A 48 16.47 40.82 -35.01
CA GLY A 48 15.23 40.21 -34.50
C GLY A 48 15.45 39.40 -33.22
N ALA A 49 14.94 39.89 -32.09
CA ALA A 49 15.05 39.28 -30.78
C ALA A 49 14.32 37.92 -30.67
N ALA A 50 14.96 36.92 -30.05
CA ALA A 50 14.29 35.78 -29.41
C ALA A 50 15.22 35.15 -28.37
N SER A 51 14.81 35.22 -27.10
CA SER A 51 15.42 34.47 -25.98
C SER A 51 15.20 32.96 -26.15
N PRO A 52 16.11 32.11 -25.65
CA PRO A 52 16.06 30.67 -25.90
C PRO A 52 15.00 30.01 -25.02
N SER A 53 14.02 29.37 -25.65
CA SER A 53 13.18 28.38 -24.98
C SER A 53 13.99 27.10 -24.84
N GLY A 54 14.44 26.81 -23.62
CA GLY A 54 14.93 25.50 -23.24
C GLY A 54 13.77 24.51 -23.27
N SER A 55 13.89 23.50 -24.11
CA SER A 55 12.98 22.36 -24.14
C SER A 55 13.18 21.52 -22.87
N THR A 56 12.28 21.65 -21.90
CA THR A 56 12.10 20.64 -20.85
C THR A 56 11.35 19.47 -21.47
N ALA A 57 12.09 18.41 -21.77
CA ALA A 57 11.51 17.10 -22.05
C ALA A 57 10.99 16.49 -20.73
N GLY A 58 9.80 16.92 -20.31
CA GLY A 58 9.01 16.25 -19.29
C GLY A 58 8.11 15.22 -19.96
N GLY A 59 8.66 14.04 -20.27
CA GLY A 59 7.84 12.89 -20.60
C GLY A 59 7.49 12.17 -19.30
N SER A 60 6.23 12.22 -18.87
CA SER A 60 5.74 11.34 -17.80
C SER A 60 5.96 9.90 -18.24
N ALA A 61 6.95 9.24 -17.64
CA ALA A 61 7.20 7.81 -17.83
C ALA A 61 6.13 7.04 -17.04
N THR A 62 4.97 6.82 -17.66
CA THR A 62 3.99 5.86 -17.15
C THR A 62 4.45 4.45 -17.51
N ALA A 63 4.40 3.52 -16.55
CA ALA A 63 4.65 2.11 -16.80
C ALA A 63 3.70 1.63 -17.91
N SER A 64 4.26 1.28 -19.07
CA SER A 64 3.48 0.78 -20.20
C SER A 64 3.44 -0.75 -20.13
N ALA A 65 2.24 -1.31 -20.05
CA ALA A 65 2.02 -2.75 -20.13
C ALA A 65 1.62 -3.16 -21.55
N SER A 66 1.98 -4.39 -21.93
CA SER A 66 1.42 -5.04 -23.11
C SER A 66 -0.10 -5.23 -22.97
N ALA A 67 -0.83 -5.36 -24.09
CA ALA A 67 -2.26 -5.63 -24.05
C ALA A 67 -2.56 -6.91 -23.23
N PRO A 68 -3.62 -6.96 -22.41
CA PRO A 68 -3.93 -8.09 -21.54
C PRO A 68 -3.92 -9.43 -22.28
N ALA A 69 -3.25 -10.45 -21.72
CA ALA A 69 -3.26 -11.78 -22.31
C ALA A 69 -4.67 -12.40 -22.25
N LYS A 70 -5.09 -13.01 -23.35
CA LYS A 70 -6.32 -13.81 -23.38
C LYS A 70 -6.09 -15.20 -22.75
N ALA A 71 -7.16 -15.80 -22.24
CA ALA A 71 -7.14 -17.18 -21.76
C ALA A 71 -6.51 -18.12 -22.81
N GLY A 72 -5.65 -19.04 -22.35
CA GLY A 72 -4.92 -19.98 -23.21
C GLY A 72 -3.73 -19.39 -23.99
N SER A 73 -3.41 -18.10 -23.84
CA SER A 73 -2.20 -17.48 -24.40
C SER A 73 -0.94 -18.14 -23.85
N THR A 74 0.13 -18.22 -24.64
CA THR A 74 1.47 -18.64 -24.19
C THR A 74 2.47 -17.49 -24.18
N GLU A 75 2.01 -16.28 -24.50
CA GLU A 75 2.83 -15.08 -24.63
C GLU A 75 3.19 -14.51 -23.26
N TRP A 76 4.46 -14.16 -23.09
CA TRP A 76 4.94 -13.43 -21.93
C TRP A 76 4.49 -11.98 -22.04
N GLN A 77 4.13 -11.38 -20.90
CA GLN A 77 3.69 -10.00 -20.83
C GLN A 77 4.83 -9.11 -20.37
N LYS A 78 5.03 -7.99 -21.04
CA LYS A 78 6.09 -7.04 -20.68
C LYS A 78 5.53 -5.89 -19.85
N LEU A 79 6.25 -5.55 -18.79
CA LEU A 79 6.13 -4.34 -17.98
C LEU A 79 7.44 -3.54 -18.08
N ASP A 80 7.31 -2.23 -18.21
CA ASP A 80 8.43 -1.29 -18.08
C ASP A 80 8.35 -0.65 -16.69
N GLY A 81 9.14 -1.18 -15.76
CA GLY A 81 9.16 -0.78 -14.35
C GLY A 81 10.26 0.20 -13.99
N HIS A 82 10.07 0.88 -12.86
CA HIS A 82 11.03 1.79 -12.27
C HIS A 82 11.23 1.40 -10.81
N VAL A 83 12.27 0.60 -10.54
CA VAL A 83 12.54 0.02 -9.24
C VAL A 83 13.55 0.91 -8.51
N MET A 84 13.07 1.68 -7.53
CA MET A 84 13.88 2.61 -6.72
C MET A 84 14.87 3.46 -7.53
N GLY A 85 14.37 4.14 -8.57
CA GLY A 85 15.18 5.01 -9.43
C GLY A 85 15.76 4.33 -10.68
N HIS A 86 15.79 2.99 -10.73
CA HIS A 86 16.39 2.21 -11.80
C HIS A 86 15.39 1.72 -12.85
N LYS A 87 15.77 1.79 -14.13
CA LYS A 87 14.95 1.30 -15.25
C LYS A 87 15.05 -0.22 -15.38
N VAL A 88 13.96 -0.92 -15.10
CA VAL A 88 13.90 -2.38 -15.10
C VAL A 88 12.73 -2.85 -15.95
N SER A 89 13.00 -3.63 -16.99
CA SER A 89 11.94 -4.34 -17.69
C SER A 89 11.64 -5.67 -17.00
N VAL A 90 10.36 -6.01 -16.89
CA VAL A 90 9.90 -7.28 -16.34
C VAL A 90 9.07 -7.99 -17.39
N GLU A 91 9.55 -9.15 -17.85
CA GLU A 91 8.76 -10.08 -18.66
C GLU A 91 8.15 -11.14 -17.73
N VAL A 92 6.82 -11.23 -17.74
CA VAL A 92 6.01 -12.09 -16.87
C VAL A 92 5.44 -13.23 -17.69
N SER A 93 5.76 -14.47 -17.32
CA SER A 93 5.23 -15.66 -18.00
C SER A 93 3.74 -15.88 -17.72
N PRO A 94 3.05 -16.73 -18.51
CA PRO A 94 1.85 -17.41 -18.02
C PRO A 94 2.11 -18.11 -16.68
N VAL A 95 1.07 -18.24 -15.87
CA VAL A 95 1.08 -19.12 -14.69
C VAL A 95 0.89 -20.56 -15.18
N ILE A 96 1.71 -21.49 -14.72
CA ILE A 96 1.62 -22.91 -15.06
C ILE A 96 1.20 -23.71 -13.82
N ARG A 97 0.06 -24.39 -13.88
CA ARG A 97 -0.32 -25.41 -12.90
C ARG A 97 0.59 -26.62 -13.10
N GLN A 98 1.60 -26.73 -12.26
CA GLN A 98 2.56 -27.83 -12.29
C GLN A 98 1.89 -29.15 -11.89
N ASP A 99 1.02 -29.10 -10.89
CA ASP A 99 0.23 -30.22 -10.38
C ASP A 99 -1.11 -29.74 -9.80
N ASP A 100 -1.77 -30.57 -8.98
CA ASP A 100 -3.06 -30.28 -8.37
C ASP A 100 -3.00 -29.30 -7.19
N LYS A 101 -1.80 -28.88 -6.76
CA LYS A 101 -1.56 -28.02 -5.60
C LYS A 101 -0.68 -26.81 -5.89
N THR A 102 0.17 -26.90 -6.91
CA THR A 102 1.26 -25.95 -7.13
C THR A 102 1.10 -25.29 -8.49
N SER A 103 1.29 -23.97 -8.49
CA SER A 103 1.38 -23.17 -9.71
C SER A 103 2.71 -22.41 -9.72
N ILE A 104 3.34 -22.31 -10.88
CA ILE A 104 4.63 -21.62 -11.06
C ILE A 104 4.46 -20.48 -12.04
N ILE A 105 5.12 -19.36 -11.76
CA ILE A 105 5.33 -18.25 -12.70
C ILE A 105 6.83 -17.93 -12.77
N ALA A 106 7.26 -17.41 -13.91
CA ALA A 106 8.61 -16.90 -14.11
C ALA A 106 8.56 -15.39 -14.37
N LEU A 107 9.47 -14.67 -13.73
CA LEU A 107 9.74 -13.26 -13.98
C LEU A 107 11.16 -13.14 -14.51
N LYS A 108 11.31 -12.65 -15.73
CA LYS A 108 12.60 -12.25 -16.27
C LYS A 108 12.77 -10.75 -16.09
N LEU A 109 13.76 -10.39 -15.29
CA LEU A 109 14.08 -9.02 -14.91
C LEU A 109 15.30 -8.59 -15.71
N THR A 110 15.23 -7.45 -16.38
CA THR A 110 16.34 -6.90 -17.18
C THR A 110 16.57 -5.45 -16.78
N ARG A 111 17.77 -5.13 -16.31
CA ARG A 111 18.16 -3.74 -16.06
C ARG A 111 18.55 -3.09 -17.39
N ALA A 112 18.04 -1.90 -17.68
CA ALA A 112 18.34 -1.23 -18.94
C ALA A 112 19.85 -0.98 -19.09
N SER A 113 20.38 -1.13 -20.31
CA SER A 113 21.81 -0.97 -20.58
C SER A 113 22.29 0.48 -20.45
N ASP A 114 21.37 1.43 -20.62
CA ASP A 114 21.59 2.89 -20.49
C ASP A 114 21.16 3.41 -19.11
N ASP A 115 20.92 2.54 -18.14
CA ASP A 115 20.46 2.91 -16.81
C ASP A 115 21.53 3.67 -16.01
N ALA A 116 21.09 4.53 -15.10
CA ALA A 116 21.98 5.29 -14.24
C ALA A 116 22.79 4.35 -13.32
N SER A 117 24.00 4.79 -12.94
CA SER A 117 24.75 4.05 -11.93
C SER A 117 24.03 4.10 -10.59
N ILE A 118 24.21 3.06 -9.80
CA ILE A 118 23.61 2.97 -8.47
C ILE A 118 24.10 4.08 -7.53
N ASP A 119 25.33 4.57 -7.69
CA ASP A 119 25.87 5.71 -6.92
C ASP A 119 25.19 7.03 -7.28
N ALA A 120 24.82 7.19 -8.56
CA ALA A 120 24.10 8.35 -9.04
C ALA A 120 22.68 8.37 -8.47
N VAL A 121 22.00 7.22 -8.44
CA VAL A 121 20.64 7.08 -7.89
C VAL A 121 20.64 7.07 -6.36
N ASN A 122 21.64 6.46 -5.73
CA ASN A 122 21.74 6.18 -4.29
C ASN A 122 20.69 5.17 -3.78
N ALA A 123 20.42 4.12 -4.55
CA ALA A 123 19.52 3.02 -4.21
C ALA A 123 20.31 1.74 -3.95
N HIS A 124 20.97 1.65 -2.78
CA HIS A 124 21.64 0.42 -2.37
C HIS A 124 21.38 0.08 -0.90
N PRO A 125 20.98 -1.17 -0.60
CA PRO A 125 20.84 -1.61 0.78
C PRO A 125 22.18 -1.95 1.46
N PHE A 126 23.29 -2.07 0.71
CA PHE A 126 24.61 -2.48 1.21
C PHE A 126 25.76 -1.65 0.60
N SER A 127 26.90 -1.54 1.30
CA SER A 127 28.07 -0.74 0.88
C SER A 127 28.97 -1.45 -0.15
N ASP A 128 29.40 -0.73 -1.20
CA ASP A 128 30.22 -1.19 -2.35
C ASP A 128 29.63 -2.38 -3.13
N ASN A 129 28.77 -2.05 -4.09
CA ASN A 129 27.91 -2.99 -4.82
C ASN A 129 28.34 -3.22 -6.28
N LYS A 130 29.53 -2.77 -6.71
CA LYS A 130 30.02 -2.94 -8.10
C LYS A 130 29.04 -2.45 -9.18
N ASN A 131 28.21 -1.46 -8.88
CA ASN A 131 27.12 -1.00 -9.75
C ASN A 131 26.05 -2.08 -10.03
N GLU A 132 25.83 -3.03 -9.12
CA GLU A 132 24.75 -4.02 -9.14
C GLU A 132 23.54 -3.50 -8.34
N VAL A 133 22.36 -3.53 -8.95
CA VAL A 133 21.11 -3.26 -8.23
C VAL A 133 20.59 -4.59 -7.65
N ILE A 134 20.14 -4.58 -6.40
CA ILE A 134 19.64 -5.78 -5.70
C ILE A 134 18.12 -5.74 -5.70
N LEU A 135 17.51 -6.24 -6.77
CA LEU A 135 16.06 -6.10 -6.98
C LEU A 135 15.22 -6.81 -5.92
N SER A 136 15.71 -7.91 -5.35
CA SER A 136 15.01 -8.66 -4.30
C SER A 136 14.74 -7.84 -3.03
N SER A 137 15.41 -6.70 -2.85
CA SER A 137 15.14 -5.77 -1.72
C SER A 137 13.86 -4.95 -1.91
N TYR A 138 13.30 -4.95 -3.13
CA TYR A 138 12.16 -4.12 -3.51
C TYR A 138 11.01 -4.96 -4.07
N VAL A 139 11.34 -5.93 -4.94
CA VAL A 139 10.36 -6.87 -5.51
C VAL A 139 10.22 -8.16 -4.70
N GLY A 140 11.01 -8.31 -3.65
CA GLY A 140 11.00 -9.44 -2.72
C GLY A 140 10.96 -9.00 -1.27
N ALA A 141 10.74 -9.98 -0.41
CA ALA A 141 10.82 -9.89 1.03
C ALA A 141 12.18 -9.37 1.49
N PRO A 142 12.26 -8.29 2.28
CA PRO A 142 13.47 -8.04 3.04
C PRO A 142 13.65 -9.17 4.05
N THR A 143 14.73 -9.94 3.92
CA THR A 143 14.96 -11.21 4.63
C THR A 143 14.97 -11.12 6.15
N ILE A 144 15.12 -9.90 6.70
CA ILE A 144 15.05 -9.64 8.15
C ILE A 144 13.61 -9.63 8.69
N PHE A 145 12.60 -9.41 7.84
CA PHE A 145 11.19 -9.29 8.26
C PHE A 145 10.35 -10.52 7.93
N ARG A 146 10.69 -11.25 6.86
CA ARG A 146 10.08 -12.53 6.52
C ARG A 146 11.06 -13.39 5.72
N PRO A 147 11.02 -14.73 5.85
CA PRO A 147 11.78 -15.60 4.97
C PRO A 147 11.30 -15.42 3.53
N GLY A 148 12.15 -15.70 2.57
CA GLY A 148 11.87 -15.37 1.18
C GLY A 148 13.09 -15.34 0.28
N ALA A 149 12.85 -15.37 -1.02
CA ALA A 149 13.89 -15.29 -2.05
C ALA A 149 13.33 -14.72 -3.35
N GLY A 150 14.18 -14.02 -4.10
CA GLY A 150 13.81 -13.53 -5.41
C GLY A 150 12.73 -12.44 -5.37
N ALA A 151 11.71 -12.59 -6.21
CA ALA A 151 10.62 -11.63 -6.39
C ALA A 151 9.32 -12.03 -5.65
N ASP A 152 9.41 -12.60 -4.45
CA ASP A 152 8.29 -13.19 -3.71
C ASP A 152 7.25 -12.18 -3.13
N LEU A 153 7.38 -10.89 -3.41
CA LEU A 153 6.31 -9.92 -3.15
C LEU A 153 5.28 -9.84 -4.29
N VAL A 154 5.56 -10.47 -5.43
CA VAL A 154 4.60 -10.58 -6.54
C VAL A 154 3.31 -11.25 -6.08
N LYS A 155 2.18 -10.69 -6.49
CA LYS A 155 0.83 -11.19 -6.17
C LYS A 155 0.08 -11.60 -7.43
N LEU A 156 -0.72 -12.65 -7.31
CA LEU A 156 -1.72 -13.01 -8.30
C LEU A 156 -3.09 -12.59 -7.75
N LEU A 157 -3.82 -11.80 -8.52
CA LEU A 157 -5.10 -11.19 -8.15
C LEU A 157 -6.20 -11.73 -9.06
N ASP A 158 -7.16 -12.45 -8.48
CA ASP A 158 -8.47 -12.68 -9.08
C ASP A 158 -9.40 -11.60 -8.56
N THR A 159 -9.34 -10.42 -9.20
CA THR A 159 -10.13 -9.26 -8.81
C THR A 159 -11.62 -9.55 -8.94
N GLY A 160 -12.06 -10.35 -9.93
CA GLY A 160 -13.46 -10.68 -10.14
C GLY A 160 -14.11 -11.39 -8.94
N SER A 161 -13.35 -12.26 -8.28
CA SER A 161 -13.79 -12.95 -7.06
C SER A 161 -13.26 -12.32 -5.76
N GLY A 162 -12.44 -11.27 -5.85
CA GLY A 162 -11.79 -10.62 -4.70
C GLY A 162 -10.81 -11.51 -3.96
N ARG A 163 -9.95 -12.23 -4.68
CA ARG A 163 -8.99 -13.18 -4.11
C ARG A 163 -7.55 -12.85 -4.50
N VAL A 164 -6.61 -13.11 -3.60
CA VAL A 164 -5.17 -12.97 -3.82
C VAL A 164 -4.41 -14.23 -3.45
N TRP A 165 -3.46 -14.61 -4.31
CA TRP A 165 -2.42 -15.58 -3.98
C TRP A 165 -1.11 -14.83 -3.69
N SER A 166 -0.46 -15.24 -2.62
CA SER A 166 0.91 -14.85 -2.29
C SER A 166 1.89 -15.92 -2.75
N ALA A 167 3.07 -15.51 -3.21
CA ALA A 167 4.14 -16.44 -3.48
C ALA A 167 4.50 -17.21 -2.20
N VAL A 168 4.61 -18.53 -2.31
CA VAL A 168 4.95 -19.43 -1.21
C VAL A 168 6.45 -19.66 -1.16
N ASP A 169 7.07 -19.80 -2.34
CA ASP A 169 8.52 -19.90 -2.51
C ASP A 169 8.98 -19.02 -3.67
N GLY A 170 10.28 -18.75 -3.71
CA GLY A 170 10.92 -18.02 -4.79
C GLY A 170 12.34 -18.47 -5.06
N SER A 171 12.86 -18.15 -6.25
CA SER A 171 14.25 -18.42 -6.64
C SER A 171 15.05 -17.15 -6.91
N GLY A 172 16.37 -17.26 -6.86
CA GLY A 172 17.29 -16.19 -7.29
C GLY A 172 17.91 -15.37 -6.15
N GLY A 173 17.72 -15.76 -4.88
CA GLY A 173 18.42 -15.17 -3.73
C GLY A 173 18.45 -13.64 -3.74
N MET A 174 19.65 -13.08 -3.91
CA MET A 174 19.87 -11.66 -4.19
C MET A 174 19.81 -11.44 -5.70
N LEU A 175 18.75 -10.81 -6.19
CA LEU A 175 18.55 -10.56 -7.62
C LEU A 175 19.44 -9.39 -8.10
N GLU A 176 20.75 -9.64 -8.17
CA GLU A 176 21.80 -8.68 -8.51
C GLU A 176 21.91 -8.48 -10.03
N LEU A 177 21.84 -7.24 -10.50
CA LEU A 177 21.95 -6.89 -11.92
C LEU A 177 22.82 -5.66 -12.18
N THR A 178 23.83 -5.80 -13.04
CA THR A 178 24.49 -4.66 -13.69
C THR A 178 23.69 -4.18 -14.93
N PRO A 179 23.96 -2.98 -15.47
CA PRO A 179 23.23 -2.49 -16.65
C PRO A 179 23.33 -3.44 -17.85
N GLY A 180 22.20 -3.80 -18.43
CA GLY A 180 22.10 -4.69 -19.60
C GLY A 180 22.04 -6.18 -19.27
N GLU A 181 22.19 -6.57 -18.00
CA GLU A 181 22.04 -7.95 -17.58
C GLU A 181 20.57 -8.33 -17.34
N GLU A 182 20.29 -9.63 -17.43
CA GLU A 182 19.01 -10.22 -17.11
C GLU A 182 19.14 -11.37 -16.12
N ILE A 183 18.12 -11.56 -15.30
CA ILE A 183 18.00 -12.66 -14.34
C ILE A 183 16.55 -13.17 -14.33
N ILE A 184 16.36 -14.46 -14.08
CA ILE A 184 15.04 -15.07 -13.94
C ILE A 184 14.81 -15.45 -12.49
N SER A 185 13.67 -15.03 -11.95
CA SER A 185 13.13 -15.50 -10.67
C SER A 185 11.87 -16.32 -10.93
N TYR A 186 11.86 -17.55 -10.41
CA TYR A 186 10.69 -18.42 -10.43
C TYR A 186 9.99 -18.34 -9.09
N LEU A 187 8.66 -18.26 -9.10
CA LEU A 187 7.85 -18.20 -7.89
C LEU A 187 6.83 -19.33 -7.90
N SER A 188 6.64 -19.96 -6.75
CA SER A 188 5.58 -20.94 -6.53
C SER A 188 4.38 -20.30 -5.82
N PHE A 189 3.19 -20.77 -6.15
CA PHE A 189 1.93 -20.40 -5.52
C PHE A 189 1.13 -21.67 -5.25
N GLY A 190 0.17 -21.59 -4.31
CA GLY A 190 -0.92 -22.56 -4.28
C GLY A 190 -1.66 -22.61 -5.62
N LYS A 191 -2.45 -23.65 -5.85
CA LYS A 191 -3.15 -23.86 -7.12
C LYS A 191 -3.98 -22.63 -7.50
N VAL A 192 -3.71 -22.10 -8.69
CA VAL A 192 -4.50 -21.02 -9.28
C VAL A 192 -5.63 -21.63 -10.09
N ASP A 193 -6.86 -21.43 -9.64
CA ASP A 193 -8.07 -22.09 -10.16
C ASP A 193 -8.82 -21.26 -11.21
N THR A 194 -8.22 -20.18 -11.72
CA THR A 194 -8.77 -19.31 -12.76
C THR A 194 -8.09 -19.54 -14.12
N ASP A 195 -8.71 -19.11 -15.23
CA ASP A 195 -8.11 -19.21 -16.58
C ASP A 195 -7.14 -18.06 -16.92
N THR A 196 -7.33 -16.93 -16.24
CA THR A 196 -6.47 -15.75 -16.31
C THR A 196 -6.35 -15.14 -14.93
N VAL A 197 -5.26 -14.42 -14.67
CA VAL A 197 -5.05 -13.74 -13.40
C VAL A 197 -4.29 -12.44 -13.62
N THR A 198 -4.60 -11.41 -12.84
CA THR A 198 -3.82 -10.17 -12.82
C THR A 198 -2.60 -10.37 -11.94
N VAL A 199 -1.42 -10.14 -12.47
CA VAL A 199 -0.14 -10.15 -11.75
C VAL A 199 0.18 -8.73 -11.34
N MET A 200 0.34 -8.50 -10.04
CA MET A 200 0.95 -7.29 -9.49
C MET A 200 2.44 -7.56 -9.29
N VAL A 201 3.28 -6.83 -10.01
CA VAL A 201 4.73 -6.86 -9.82
C VAL A 201 5.14 -5.56 -9.13
N PRO A 202 5.62 -5.63 -7.87
CA PRO A 202 6.13 -4.48 -7.13
C PRO A 202 7.04 -3.60 -8.00
N MET A 203 6.79 -2.29 -8.00
CA MET A 203 7.52 -1.27 -8.76
C MET A 203 7.60 -1.46 -10.29
N ALA A 204 6.83 -2.38 -10.86
CA ALA A 204 6.72 -2.58 -12.30
C ALA A 204 5.30 -2.46 -12.85
N GLY A 205 4.29 -2.65 -12.00
CA GLY A 205 2.88 -2.42 -12.35
C GLY A 205 2.05 -3.70 -12.40
N PHE A 206 1.00 -3.65 -13.22
CA PHE A 206 0.01 -4.73 -13.34
C PHE A 206 -0.05 -5.26 -14.76
N THR A 207 -0.14 -6.57 -14.91
CA THR A 207 -0.43 -7.22 -16.20
C THR A 207 -1.37 -8.40 -16.00
N THR A 208 -2.11 -8.79 -17.04
CA THR A 208 -2.94 -9.99 -16.99
C THR A 208 -2.29 -11.09 -17.80
N VAL A 209 -2.10 -12.26 -17.17
CA VAL A 209 -1.53 -13.44 -17.79
C VAL A 209 -2.54 -14.58 -17.83
N SER A 210 -2.33 -15.52 -18.74
CA SER A 210 -3.07 -16.78 -18.77
C SER A 210 -2.59 -17.72 -17.67
N VAL A 211 -3.48 -18.63 -17.28
CA VAL A 211 -3.17 -19.77 -16.41
C VAL A 211 -3.31 -21.04 -17.26
N LEU A 212 -2.25 -21.84 -17.33
CA LEU A 212 -2.16 -23.01 -18.21
C LEU A 212 -1.82 -24.26 -17.41
N ASP A 213 -2.16 -25.42 -17.96
CA ASP A 213 -1.75 -26.71 -17.39
C ASP A 213 -0.31 -27.08 -17.80
N ALA A 214 0.32 -27.98 -17.04
CA ALA A 214 1.72 -28.37 -17.20
C ALA A 214 2.11 -28.83 -18.62
N ASP A 215 1.20 -29.42 -19.39
CA ASP A 215 1.48 -29.86 -20.77
C ASP A 215 1.76 -28.69 -21.73
N LYS A 216 1.34 -27.46 -21.37
CA LYS A 216 1.61 -26.24 -22.13
C LYS A 216 2.89 -25.51 -21.72
N ALA A 217 3.55 -25.92 -20.63
CA ALA A 217 4.73 -25.23 -20.09
C ALA A 217 5.82 -25.01 -21.16
N LYS A 218 6.18 -26.06 -21.91
CA LYS A 218 7.19 -25.97 -22.98
C LYS A 218 6.80 -25.00 -24.08
N LYS A 219 5.51 -24.91 -24.41
CA LYS A 219 4.99 -23.95 -25.41
C LYS A 219 5.06 -22.52 -24.88
N ALA A 220 4.85 -22.33 -23.58
CA ALA A 220 5.06 -21.08 -22.87
C ALA A 220 6.55 -20.79 -22.56
N LYS A 221 7.48 -21.59 -23.08
CA LYS A 221 8.94 -21.49 -22.85
C LYS A 221 9.33 -21.58 -21.37
N MET A 222 8.58 -22.36 -20.59
CA MET A 222 8.88 -22.63 -19.18
C MET A 222 9.36 -24.07 -19.01
N ASP A 223 10.54 -24.23 -18.39
CA ASP A 223 11.05 -25.51 -17.92
C ASP A 223 10.75 -25.68 -16.44
N LEU A 224 9.72 -26.47 -16.12
CA LEU A 224 9.29 -26.71 -14.75
C LEU A 224 10.33 -27.46 -13.91
N SER A 225 11.19 -28.27 -14.52
CA SER A 225 12.24 -28.98 -13.77
C SER A 225 13.32 -28.01 -13.30
N THR A 226 13.71 -27.08 -14.19
CA THR A 226 14.66 -26.03 -13.86
C THR A 226 14.06 -25.08 -12.81
N ALA A 227 12.81 -24.65 -13.01
CA ALA A 227 12.10 -23.79 -12.07
C ALA A 227 12.04 -24.41 -10.66
N GLN A 228 11.64 -25.67 -10.55
CA GLN A 228 11.56 -26.37 -9.27
C GLN A 228 12.95 -26.49 -8.61
N THR A 229 13.96 -26.87 -9.38
CA THR A 229 15.34 -27.01 -8.87
C THR A 229 15.88 -25.69 -8.32
N ASP A 230 15.53 -24.58 -8.97
CA ASP A 230 15.97 -23.25 -8.53
C ASP A 230 15.21 -22.75 -7.30
N ILE A 231 13.91 -23.07 -7.20
CA ILE A 231 13.09 -22.78 -6.01
C ILE A 231 13.60 -23.55 -4.79
N ASP A 232 13.89 -24.85 -4.94
CA ASP A 232 14.30 -25.73 -3.84
C ASP A 232 15.66 -25.34 -3.19
N LYS A 233 16.41 -24.41 -3.79
CA LYS A 233 17.68 -23.89 -3.24
C LYS A 233 17.48 -22.92 -2.07
N TYR A 234 16.29 -22.37 -1.89
CA TYR A 234 16.02 -21.27 -0.97
C TYR A 234 14.94 -21.63 0.07
N PRO A 235 14.94 -20.97 1.24
CA PRO A 235 13.87 -21.14 2.21
C PRO A 235 12.54 -20.62 1.68
N ARG A 236 11.44 -21.23 2.14
CA ARG A 236 10.08 -20.82 1.78
C ARG A 236 9.74 -19.44 2.32
N ALA A 237 8.99 -18.66 1.56
CA ALA A 237 8.43 -17.38 2.00
C ALA A 237 7.22 -17.58 2.95
N ALA A 238 6.46 -18.66 2.75
CA ALA A 238 5.35 -19.05 3.61
C ALA A 238 5.51 -20.49 4.12
N PRO A 239 4.99 -20.84 5.31
CA PRO A 239 5.21 -22.16 5.91
C PRO A 239 4.54 -23.30 5.12
N GLU A 240 3.44 -23.02 4.44
CA GLU A 240 2.67 -24.00 3.66
C GLU A 240 2.13 -23.36 2.36
N LEU A 241 1.90 -24.20 1.34
CA LEU A 241 1.14 -23.78 0.17
C LEU A 241 -0.25 -23.34 0.63
N ALA A 242 -0.57 -22.07 0.45
CA ALA A 242 -1.83 -21.50 0.91
C ALA A 242 -2.85 -21.42 -0.24
N ASP A 243 -4.10 -21.74 0.08
CA ASP A 243 -5.25 -21.34 -0.74
C ASP A 243 -5.28 -19.81 -0.87
N PRO A 244 -5.89 -19.28 -1.95
CA PRO A 244 -6.08 -17.84 -2.05
C PRO A 244 -6.89 -17.30 -0.87
N VAL A 245 -6.50 -16.13 -0.38
CA VAL A 245 -7.23 -15.41 0.67
C VAL A 245 -8.08 -14.30 0.06
N ALA A 246 -9.06 -13.83 0.82
CA ALA A 246 -9.87 -12.70 0.41
C ALA A 246 -9.03 -11.42 0.36
N ILE A 247 -9.25 -10.60 -0.66
CA ILE A 247 -8.82 -9.20 -0.69
C ILE A 247 -9.84 -8.41 0.13
N GLU A 248 -9.39 -7.89 1.25
CA GLU A 248 -10.21 -7.18 2.22
C GLU A 248 -10.23 -5.67 1.96
N ARG A 249 -11.20 -5.01 2.60
CA ARG A 249 -11.42 -3.57 2.47
C ARG A 249 -11.40 -2.93 3.84
N TYR A 250 -10.78 -1.76 3.90
CA TYR A 250 -10.76 -0.93 5.09
C TYR A 250 -11.17 0.51 4.76
N THR A 251 -12.15 1.04 5.50
CA THR A 251 -12.55 2.46 5.41
C THR A 251 -12.64 3.11 6.78
N ARG A 252 -12.45 4.43 6.82
CA ARG A 252 -12.67 5.27 8.00
C ARG A 252 -13.50 6.49 7.62
N SER A 253 -14.40 6.95 8.48
CA SER A 253 -15.05 8.26 8.26
C SER A 253 -14.02 9.39 8.41
N LEU A 254 -14.25 10.51 7.73
CA LEU A 254 -13.29 11.64 7.73
C LEU A 254 -13.10 12.33 9.09
N ASP A 255 -14.00 12.06 10.03
CA ASP A 255 -13.95 12.53 11.42
C ASP A 255 -13.47 11.45 12.40
N ASP A 256 -12.94 10.32 11.88
CA ASP A 256 -12.49 9.13 12.62
C ASP A 256 -13.52 8.51 13.56
N SER A 257 -14.78 8.90 13.39
CA SER A 257 -15.87 8.47 14.26
C SER A 257 -16.30 7.03 14.00
N THR A 258 -16.01 6.51 12.81
CA THR A 258 -16.24 5.12 12.41
C THR A 258 -15.09 4.55 11.60
N SER A 259 -14.92 3.23 11.70
CA SER A 259 -14.14 2.45 10.75
C SER A 259 -14.88 1.18 10.36
N THR A 260 -14.69 0.72 9.13
CA THR A 260 -15.30 -0.50 8.59
C THR A 260 -14.22 -1.42 8.04
N HIS A 261 -14.16 -2.64 8.57
CA HIS A 261 -13.36 -3.74 8.05
C HIS A 261 -14.31 -4.70 7.32
N ALA A 262 -14.10 -4.92 6.02
CA ALA A 262 -14.87 -5.88 5.25
C ALA A 262 -13.94 -7.01 4.80
N GLY A 263 -13.98 -8.13 5.53
CA GLY A 263 -13.20 -9.33 5.23
C GLY A 263 -13.95 -10.27 4.30
N GLY A 264 -13.46 -11.51 4.12
CA GLY A 264 -14.13 -12.51 3.27
C GLY A 264 -15.40 -13.12 3.89
N LYS A 265 -15.54 -13.07 5.23
CA LYS A 265 -16.63 -13.73 5.97
C LYS A 265 -17.49 -12.77 6.76
N ASP A 266 -16.91 -11.71 7.27
CA ASP A 266 -17.60 -10.74 8.10
C ASP A 266 -17.28 -9.29 7.72
N ILE A 267 -18.17 -8.40 8.15
CA ILE A 267 -18.00 -6.96 8.09
C ILE A 267 -18.08 -6.46 9.52
N THR A 268 -17.02 -5.82 10.01
CA THR A 268 -16.98 -5.23 11.35
C THR A 268 -16.93 -3.71 11.22
N VAL A 269 -17.96 -3.06 11.75
CA VAL A 269 -18.02 -1.60 11.89
C VAL A 269 -17.71 -1.25 13.34
N THR A 270 -16.69 -0.44 13.55
CA THR A 270 -16.31 0.08 14.87
C THR A 270 -16.78 1.52 15.00
N LEU A 271 -17.56 1.81 16.03
CA LEU A 271 -18.04 3.14 16.38
C LEU A 271 -17.24 3.69 17.57
N ALA A 272 -16.62 4.86 17.41
CA ALA A 272 -15.96 5.55 18.51
C ALA A 272 -16.99 6.08 19.51
N SER A 273 -16.89 5.69 20.78
CA SER A 273 -17.94 6.03 21.77
C SER A 273 -18.02 7.53 22.04
N ASP A 274 -16.90 8.24 21.94
CA ASP A 274 -16.83 9.69 22.21
C ASP A 274 -17.64 10.52 21.21
N VAL A 275 -17.91 9.98 20.02
CA VAL A 275 -18.76 10.60 19.00
C VAL A 275 -20.16 9.99 18.99
N THR A 276 -20.28 8.73 19.40
CA THR A 276 -21.54 7.97 19.35
C THR A 276 -22.44 8.28 20.54
N PHE A 277 -21.88 8.59 21.71
CA PHE A 277 -22.63 8.76 22.95
C PHE A 277 -22.32 10.08 23.66
N ALA A 278 -23.28 10.58 24.44
CA ALA A 278 -22.99 11.63 25.40
C ALA A 278 -21.98 11.13 26.47
N SER A 279 -21.20 12.04 27.04
CA SER A 279 -20.18 11.73 28.05
C SER A 279 -20.77 10.91 29.19
N ASP A 280 -20.10 9.80 29.53
CA ASP A 280 -20.50 8.85 30.58
C ASP A 280 -21.97 8.37 30.48
N SER A 281 -22.53 8.37 29.26
CA SER A 281 -23.92 7.96 28.99
C SER A 281 -24.00 6.88 27.91
N ALA A 282 -25.18 6.26 27.82
CA ALA A 282 -25.61 5.41 26.71
C ALA A 282 -26.60 6.12 25.77
N ASP A 283 -26.88 7.40 26.01
CA ASP A 283 -27.68 8.22 25.12
C ASP A 283 -26.90 8.51 23.84
N LEU A 284 -27.49 8.18 22.69
CA LEU A 284 -26.88 8.42 21.39
C LEU A 284 -26.74 9.93 21.15
N ALA A 285 -25.53 10.35 20.82
CA ALA A 285 -25.25 11.72 20.40
C ALA A 285 -25.75 11.98 18.97
N SER A 286 -25.80 13.26 18.57
CA SER A 286 -26.24 13.64 17.22
C SER A 286 -25.36 13.05 16.10
N GLY A 287 -24.08 12.78 16.38
CA GLY A 287 -23.14 12.17 15.43
C GLY A 287 -23.44 10.70 15.12
N ALA A 288 -24.05 9.96 16.05
CA ALA A 288 -24.33 8.53 15.89
C ALA A 288 -25.27 8.21 14.74
N GLU A 289 -26.14 9.14 14.37
CA GLU A 289 -27.20 8.92 13.39
C GLU A 289 -26.65 8.61 11.98
N ALA A 290 -25.63 9.35 11.54
CA ALA A 290 -25.02 9.12 10.23
C ALA A 290 -24.31 7.76 10.18
N GLN A 291 -23.59 7.44 11.25
CA GLN A 291 -22.84 6.19 11.40
C GLN A 291 -23.75 4.96 11.37
N LEU A 292 -24.83 4.99 12.14
CA LEU A 292 -25.78 3.88 12.23
C LEU A 292 -26.59 3.71 10.93
N LYS A 293 -26.75 4.78 10.14
CA LYS A 293 -27.28 4.67 8.77
C LYS A 293 -26.32 3.95 7.83
N THR A 294 -25.01 4.18 7.94
CA THR A 294 -24.01 3.42 7.19
C THR A 294 -24.12 1.93 7.50
N VAL A 295 -24.18 1.56 8.78
CA VAL A 295 -24.37 0.16 9.22
C VAL A 295 -25.69 -0.41 8.70
N ALA A 296 -26.79 0.34 8.77
CA ALA A 296 -28.08 -0.09 8.22
C ALA A 296 -28.02 -0.32 6.70
N GLY A 297 -27.26 0.50 5.98
CA GLY A 297 -26.95 0.30 4.56
C GLY A 297 -26.23 -1.02 4.31
N GLN A 298 -25.20 -1.34 5.09
CA GLN A 298 -24.48 -2.62 5.01
C GLN A 298 -25.41 -3.81 5.28
N LEU A 299 -26.25 -3.75 6.32
CA LEU A 299 -27.26 -4.79 6.60
C LEU A 299 -28.21 -5.03 5.41
N ASN A 300 -28.59 -3.96 4.69
CA ASN A 300 -29.49 -4.04 3.54
C ASN A 300 -28.82 -4.64 2.29
N GLN A 301 -27.49 -4.54 2.16
CA GLN A 301 -26.74 -5.16 1.07
C GLN A 301 -26.70 -6.70 1.17
N HIS A 302 -27.05 -7.24 2.34
CA HIS A 302 -27.11 -8.68 2.59
C HIS A 302 -28.54 -9.12 2.96
N PRO A 303 -29.47 -9.13 2.00
CA PRO A 303 -30.89 -9.39 2.24
C PRO A 303 -31.19 -10.84 2.65
N ASP A 304 -30.23 -11.76 2.51
CA ASP A 304 -30.33 -13.14 2.98
C ASP A 304 -30.06 -13.25 4.50
N GLY A 305 -29.59 -12.17 5.14
CA GLY A 305 -29.32 -12.10 6.57
C GLY A 305 -28.11 -12.91 7.01
N GLY A 306 -28.03 -13.20 8.31
CA GLY A 306 -26.85 -13.79 8.93
C GLY A 306 -26.83 -13.62 10.45
N THR A 307 -25.65 -13.51 11.04
CA THR A 307 -25.49 -13.11 12.45
C THR A 307 -25.12 -11.64 12.55
N LEU A 308 -25.70 -10.96 13.54
CA LEU A 308 -25.37 -9.57 13.88
C LEU A 308 -24.94 -9.54 15.35
N THR A 309 -23.67 -9.26 15.60
CA THR A 309 -23.13 -9.17 16.96
C THR A 309 -22.81 -7.72 17.27
N ILE A 310 -23.28 -7.22 18.42
CA ILE A 310 -23.01 -5.85 18.89
C ILE A 310 -22.34 -5.95 20.25
N VAL A 311 -21.10 -5.47 20.36
CA VAL A 311 -20.30 -5.54 21.58
C VAL A 311 -19.89 -4.14 22.01
N GLY A 312 -20.26 -3.75 23.23
CA GLY A 312 -19.81 -2.50 23.84
C GLY A 312 -18.54 -2.71 24.67
N HIS A 313 -17.67 -1.70 24.67
CA HIS A 313 -16.44 -1.68 25.46
C HIS A 313 -16.23 -0.31 26.13
N THR A 314 -15.43 -0.29 27.19
CA THR A 314 -15.01 0.91 27.92
C THR A 314 -13.48 0.98 28.03
N ASP A 315 -12.97 2.09 28.58
CA ASP A 315 -11.60 2.20 29.04
C ASP A 315 -11.46 1.71 30.49
N ASP A 316 -10.25 1.88 31.06
CA ASP A 316 -9.81 1.39 32.36
C ASP A 316 -10.06 2.38 33.53
N VAL A 317 -10.92 3.39 33.34
CA VAL A 317 -11.03 4.52 34.28
C VAL A 317 -12.00 4.26 35.44
N GLN A 318 -13.12 3.61 35.18
CA GLN A 318 -14.16 3.31 36.17
C GLN A 318 -14.04 1.86 36.68
N ASP A 319 -14.79 1.50 37.73
CA ASP A 319 -14.77 0.12 38.21
C ASP A 319 -15.38 -0.88 37.21
N ASP A 320 -14.91 -2.12 37.25
CA ASP A 320 -15.32 -3.21 36.35
C ASP A 320 -16.84 -3.37 36.24
N ALA A 321 -17.57 -3.26 37.36
CA ALA A 321 -19.02 -3.48 37.38
C ALA A 321 -19.77 -2.32 36.72
N TYR A 322 -19.31 -1.08 36.96
CA TYR A 322 -19.79 0.10 36.27
C TYR A 322 -19.54 0.00 34.76
N ASN A 323 -18.29 -0.29 34.38
CA ASN A 323 -17.84 -0.42 32.99
C ASN A 323 -18.60 -1.51 32.23
N GLN A 324 -18.85 -2.65 32.87
CA GLN A 324 -19.67 -3.72 32.33
C GLN A 324 -21.11 -3.25 32.07
N THR A 325 -21.73 -2.57 33.04
CA THR A 325 -23.09 -2.05 32.90
C THR A 325 -23.20 -0.99 31.80
N LEU A 326 -22.24 -0.06 31.72
CA LEU A 326 -22.24 1.02 30.73
C LEU A 326 -22.07 0.47 29.31
N SER A 327 -21.13 -0.45 29.11
CA SER A 327 -20.90 -1.08 27.82
C SER A 327 -22.13 -1.86 27.31
N GLU A 328 -22.81 -2.60 28.20
CA GLU A 328 -24.06 -3.30 27.86
C GLU A 328 -25.18 -2.32 27.45
N LYS A 329 -25.34 -1.21 28.17
CA LYS A 329 -26.33 -0.18 27.83
C LYS A 329 -26.06 0.44 26.46
N ARG A 330 -24.80 0.79 26.16
CA ARG A 330 -24.36 1.34 24.88
C ARG A 330 -24.64 0.39 23.72
N ALA A 331 -24.29 -0.88 23.87
CA ALA A 331 -24.57 -1.91 22.86
C ALA A 331 -26.08 -2.08 22.60
N ASN A 332 -26.91 -2.03 23.65
CA ASN A 332 -28.37 -2.09 23.52
C ASN A 332 -28.98 -0.84 22.86
N ALA A 333 -28.43 0.35 23.12
CA ALA A 333 -28.86 1.59 22.45
C ALA A 333 -28.62 1.52 20.94
N VAL A 334 -27.43 1.05 20.53
CA VAL A 334 -27.08 0.81 19.11
C VAL A 334 -28.04 -0.19 18.47
N LYS A 335 -28.28 -1.34 19.10
CA LYS A 335 -29.25 -2.35 18.61
C LYS A 335 -30.64 -1.74 18.39
N THR A 336 -31.12 -0.99 19.38
CA THR A 336 -32.45 -0.37 19.35
C THR A 336 -32.55 0.61 18.19
N ARG A 337 -31.51 1.42 17.97
CA ARG A 337 -31.50 2.37 16.86
C ARG A 337 -31.41 1.69 15.49
N LEU A 338 -30.58 0.66 15.35
CA LEU A 338 -30.50 -0.12 14.10
C LEU A 338 -31.85 -0.76 13.73
N ALA A 339 -32.58 -1.28 14.71
CA ALA A 339 -33.93 -1.83 14.51
C ALA A 339 -34.97 -0.78 14.08
N GLN A 340 -34.73 0.50 14.35
CA GLN A 340 -35.56 1.60 13.86
C GLN A 340 -35.18 2.04 12.44
N LEU A 341 -33.90 1.87 12.06
CA LEU A 341 -33.37 2.26 10.75
C LEU A 341 -33.58 1.19 9.68
N THR A 342 -33.54 -0.09 10.05
CA THR A 342 -33.73 -1.21 9.12
C THR A 342 -34.33 -2.46 9.78
N LYS A 343 -34.81 -3.39 8.96
CA LYS A 343 -35.35 -4.67 9.40
C LYS A 343 -34.22 -5.64 9.76
N LEU A 344 -34.31 -6.22 10.95
CA LEU A 344 -33.35 -7.19 11.47
C LEU A 344 -33.90 -8.63 11.54
N ASP A 345 -35.06 -8.90 10.93
CA ASP A 345 -35.78 -10.18 11.03
C ASP A 345 -34.97 -11.39 10.53
N LYS A 346 -34.07 -11.16 9.58
CA LYS A 346 -33.17 -12.18 9.02
C LYS A 346 -31.80 -12.23 9.72
N TRP A 347 -31.57 -11.36 10.69
CA TRP A 347 -30.32 -11.27 11.43
C TRP A 347 -30.49 -11.87 12.81
N LYS A 348 -29.72 -12.91 13.11
CA LYS A 348 -29.61 -13.44 14.47
C LYS A 348 -28.78 -12.46 15.31
N THR A 349 -29.48 -11.55 15.98
CA THR A 349 -28.84 -10.46 16.74
C THR A 349 -28.42 -10.91 18.14
N SER A 350 -27.14 -10.71 18.49
CA SER A 350 -26.58 -10.84 19.83
C SER A 350 -26.04 -9.49 20.31
N VAL A 351 -26.23 -9.19 21.59
CA VAL A 351 -25.77 -7.93 22.21
C VAL A 351 -25.10 -8.24 23.54
N SER A 352 -23.91 -7.69 23.75
CA SER A 352 -23.17 -7.84 25.02
C SER A 352 -22.31 -6.62 25.32
N GLY A 353 -21.94 -6.43 26.59
CA GLY A 353 -20.87 -5.53 27.00
C GLY A 353 -19.68 -6.34 27.50
N LYS A 354 -18.49 -5.74 27.43
CA LYS A 354 -17.24 -6.34 27.94
C LYS A 354 -16.52 -5.46 28.96
N GLY A 355 -17.07 -4.29 29.29
CA GLY A 355 -16.37 -3.27 30.06
C GLY A 355 -14.96 -3.06 29.51
N GLU A 356 -13.99 -3.06 30.42
CA GLU A 356 -12.56 -2.93 30.11
C GLU A 356 -11.84 -4.26 29.86
N SER A 357 -12.52 -5.40 30.00
CA SER A 357 -11.89 -6.73 30.01
C SER A 357 -11.27 -7.16 28.67
N GLN A 358 -11.65 -6.48 27.58
CA GLN A 358 -11.15 -6.71 26.22
C GLN A 358 -10.70 -5.37 25.60
N PRO A 359 -9.56 -4.81 26.02
CA PRO A 359 -9.03 -3.57 25.45
C PRO A 359 -8.55 -3.84 24.02
N LYS A 360 -8.80 -2.90 23.11
CA LYS A 360 -8.21 -2.90 21.75
C LYS A 360 -6.72 -2.61 21.83
N ILE A 361 -6.34 -1.61 22.63
CA ILE A 361 -4.94 -1.24 22.89
C ILE A 361 -4.67 -1.43 24.39
N LYS A 362 -3.74 -2.33 24.71
CA LYS A 362 -3.34 -2.61 26.10
C LYS A 362 -2.34 -1.56 26.61
N ASP A 363 -2.83 -0.36 26.84
CA ASP A 363 -2.07 0.79 27.35
C ASP A 363 -3.01 1.73 28.12
N THR A 364 -2.45 2.60 28.95
CA THR A 364 -3.18 3.52 29.84
C THR A 364 -3.04 4.98 29.41
N THR A 365 -2.61 5.23 28.17
CA THR A 365 -2.56 6.57 27.58
C THR A 365 -3.95 7.04 27.15
N ASP A 366 -4.18 8.35 27.08
CA ASP A 366 -5.49 8.88 26.68
C ASP A 366 -5.91 8.44 25.26
N GLN A 367 -4.92 8.23 24.38
CA GLN A 367 -5.14 7.68 23.04
C GLN A 367 -5.61 6.21 23.11
N ALA A 368 -4.95 5.38 23.91
CA ALA A 368 -5.37 4.00 24.11
C ALA A 368 -6.77 3.92 24.73
N ARG A 369 -7.07 4.77 25.72
CA ARG A 369 -8.41 4.87 26.32
C ARG A 369 -9.46 5.27 25.30
N ALA A 370 -9.20 6.28 24.46
CA ALA A 370 -10.12 6.68 23.39
C ALA A 370 -10.40 5.52 22.41
N ALA A 371 -9.37 4.78 22.00
CA ALA A 371 -9.54 3.60 21.14
C ALA A 371 -10.31 2.46 21.85
N ASN A 372 -10.13 2.29 23.17
CA ASN A 372 -10.80 1.26 23.96
C ASN A 372 -12.29 1.57 24.21
N ARG A 373 -12.69 2.85 24.21
CA ARG A 373 -14.09 3.28 24.28
C ARG A 373 -14.77 3.13 22.91
N ARG A 374 -15.22 1.92 22.57
CA ARG A 374 -15.90 1.65 21.28
C ARG A 374 -17.14 0.76 21.40
N VAL A 375 -17.92 0.74 20.33
CA VAL A 375 -18.90 -0.33 20.05
C VAL A 375 -18.52 -1.00 18.73
N GLU A 376 -18.37 -2.32 18.76
CA GLU A 376 -18.08 -3.13 17.59
C GLU A 376 -19.38 -3.80 17.11
N ILE A 377 -19.67 -3.67 15.81
CA ILE A 377 -20.84 -4.23 15.16
C ILE A 377 -20.36 -5.17 14.05
N THR A 378 -20.47 -6.47 14.28
CA THR A 378 -20.02 -7.49 13.34
C THR A 378 -21.21 -8.14 12.64
N LEU A 379 -21.23 -8.06 11.32
CA LEU A 379 -22.16 -8.74 10.43
C LEU A 379 -21.45 -9.96 9.87
N THR A 380 -22.06 -11.14 9.97
CA THR A 380 -21.59 -12.35 9.25
C THR A 380 -22.71 -12.82 8.33
N PRO A 381 -22.75 -12.35 7.07
CA PRO A 381 -23.80 -12.72 6.15
C PRO A 381 -23.74 -14.19 5.76
N THR A 382 -24.90 -14.81 5.56
CA THR A 382 -25.00 -16.25 5.21
C THR A 382 -24.34 -16.57 3.85
N GLY A 383 -24.26 -15.60 2.94
CA GLY A 383 -23.66 -15.74 1.61
C GLY A 383 -22.24 -15.20 1.47
N GLY A 384 -21.58 -14.85 2.59
CA GLY A 384 -20.32 -14.09 2.57
C GLY A 384 -20.52 -12.59 2.37
N THR A 385 -19.42 -11.86 2.32
CA THR A 385 -19.40 -10.38 2.38
C THR A 385 -19.50 -9.71 1.01
N THR A 386 -19.47 -10.48 -0.08
CA THR A 386 -19.71 -9.94 -1.42
C THR A 386 -21.20 -9.62 -1.57
N PRO A 387 -21.58 -8.37 -1.89
CA PRO A 387 -22.98 -8.00 -2.08
C PRO A 387 -23.62 -8.79 -3.24
N LYS A 388 -24.85 -9.28 -3.03
CA LYS A 388 -25.61 -10.02 -4.04
C LYS A 388 -26.05 -9.05 -5.15
N GLY A 389 -25.44 -9.17 -6.34
CA GLY A 389 -25.67 -8.28 -7.50
C GLY A 389 -24.45 -7.48 -7.95
N SER A 390 -23.29 -7.64 -7.31
CA SER A 390 -22.03 -6.94 -7.64
C SER A 390 -21.25 -7.59 -8.80
N SER A 391 -21.92 -7.92 -9.91
CA SER A 391 -21.22 -7.95 -11.21
C SER A 391 -21.24 -6.52 -11.73
N THR A 392 -20.11 -5.83 -11.58
CA THR A 392 -19.86 -4.46 -12.04
C THR A 392 -20.45 -3.35 -11.14
N ALA A 393 -19.54 -2.63 -10.48
CA ALA A 393 -19.75 -1.46 -9.62
C ALA A 393 -20.47 -1.71 -8.29
N THR A 394 -19.85 -1.23 -7.20
CA THR A 394 -20.56 -0.89 -5.95
C THR A 394 -21.75 -0.01 -6.33
N PRO A 395 -23.01 -0.46 -6.14
CA PRO A 395 -24.14 0.40 -6.44
C PRO A 395 -24.12 1.55 -5.44
N SER A 396 -23.98 2.78 -5.93
CA SER A 396 -24.55 3.93 -5.23
C SER A 396 -25.98 3.56 -4.86
N SER A 397 -26.26 3.41 -3.57
CA SER A 397 -27.60 3.14 -3.08
C SER A 397 -28.51 4.30 -3.50
N SER A 398 -29.34 4.09 -4.52
CA SER A 398 -30.36 5.02 -5.00
C SER A 398 -31.55 5.17 -4.04
N THR A 399 -31.33 4.96 -2.74
CA THR A 399 -32.29 5.21 -1.66
C THR A 399 -31.62 5.73 -0.39
N ALA A 400 -30.32 6.03 -0.43
CA ALA A 400 -29.80 7.08 0.43
C ALA A 400 -30.44 8.41 -0.03
N PRO A 401 -30.65 9.39 0.88
CA PRO A 401 -30.81 10.77 0.41
C PRO A 401 -29.67 11.02 -0.58
N SER A 402 -29.97 11.74 -1.68
CA SER A 402 -28.98 12.33 -2.60
C SER A 402 -27.63 12.45 -1.91
N PRO A 403 -26.48 12.03 -2.52
CA PRO A 403 -25.20 12.22 -1.88
C PRO A 403 -25.25 13.65 -1.38
N SER A 404 -25.18 13.84 -0.05
CA SER A 404 -24.77 15.15 0.41
C SER A 404 -23.52 15.34 -0.42
N SER A 405 -23.51 16.38 -1.24
CA SER A 405 -22.32 16.95 -1.84
C SER A 405 -21.44 17.34 -0.66
N GLY A 406 -20.95 16.32 0.04
CA GLY A 406 -20.21 16.38 1.27
C GLY A 406 -18.94 16.96 0.76
N LYS A 407 -18.84 18.28 0.93
CA LYS A 407 -17.68 19.05 0.55
C LYS A 407 -16.49 18.21 1.01
N LEU A 408 -15.64 17.81 0.06
CA LEU A 408 -14.39 17.12 0.40
C LEU A 408 -13.71 17.94 1.50
N PRO A 409 -13.07 17.28 2.48
CA PRO A 409 -12.39 17.99 3.54
C PRO A 409 -11.37 18.95 2.92
N ASP A 410 -11.13 20.09 3.54
CA ASP A 410 -10.15 21.03 3.00
C ASP A 410 -8.78 20.31 2.91
N PRO A 411 -8.05 20.46 1.79
CA PRO A 411 -6.77 19.78 1.59
C PRO A 411 -5.75 20.28 2.62
N GLN A 412 -4.94 19.37 3.15
CA GLN A 412 -3.92 19.67 4.18
C GLN A 412 -2.53 19.95 3.60
N GLY A 413 -2.40 19.96 2.28
CA GLY A 413 -1.16 20.18 1.54
C GLY A 413 -1.44 20.64 0.10
N PRO A 414 -0.43 20.66 -0.78
CA PRO A 414 -0.60 21.04 -2.17
C PRO A 414 -1.63 20.14 -2.87
N VAL A 415 -2.31 20.72 -3.85
CA VAL A 415 -3.34 20.05 -4.65
C VAL A 415 -3.04 20.24 -6.12
N ALA A 416 -3.15 19.16 -6.89
CA ALA A 416 -3.09 19.20 -8.33
C ALA A 416 -4.03 18.15 -8.93
N LYS A 417 -4.19 18.17 -10.25
CA LYS A 417 -4.79 17.04 -10.96
C LYS A 417 -3.83 15.86 -10.98
N GLY A 418 -4.36 14.65 -11.07
CA GLY A 418 -3.58 13.41 -11.08
C GLY A 418 -2.37 13.43 -12.01
N ALA A 419 -2.58 13.80 -13.28
CA ALA A 419 -1.52 13.85 -14.30
C ALA A 419 -0.59 15.06 -14.19
N GLU A 420 -1.03 16.15 -13.54
CA GLU A 420 -0.19 17.33 -13.29
C GLU A 420 0.77 17.07 -12.12
N GLY A 421 0.28 16.33 -11.11
CA GLY A 421 1.05 15.93 -9.95
C GLY A 421 1.34 17.05 -8.96
N VAL A 422 1.81 16.65 -7.79
CA VAL A 422 2.30 17.58 -6.76
C VAL A 422 3.80 17.41 -6.59
N THR A 423 4.49 18.49 -6.30
CA THR A 423 5.92 18.46 -5.96
C THR A 423 6.11 18.78 -4.48
N LEU A 424 6.78 17.88 -3.78
CA LEU A 424 7.04 17.96 -2.35
C LEU A 424 8.55 17.99 -2.12
N THR A 425 8.98 18.54 -1.00
CA THR A 425 10.41 18.59 -0.63
C THR A 425 10.58 18.05 0.79
N PRO A 426 10.39 16.74 1.01
CA PRO A 426 10.60 16.16 2.33
C PRO A 426 12.04 16.38 2.79
N LYS A 427 12.20 16.51 4.10
CA LYS A 427 13.50 16.54 4.77
C LYS A 427 13.59 15.37 5.73
N SER A 428 14.72 14.68 5.71
CA SER A 428 15.01 13.59 6.63
C SER A 428 16.45 13.72 7.12
N GLY A 429 16.62 14.15 8.37
CA GLY A 429 17.93 14.55 8.90
C GLY A 429 18.60 15.62 8.03
N ASP A 430 19.80 15.32 7.55
CA ASP A 430 20.59 16.21 6.68
C ASP A 430 20.30 16.04 5.18
N THR A 431 19.40 15.12 4.83
CA THR A 431 19.03 14.83 3.44
C THR A 431 17.69 15.46 3.06
N SER A 432 17.57 15.82 1.79
CA SER A 432 16.34 16.36 1.20
C SER A 432 16.33 16.12 -0.30
N GLY A 433 15.15 16.06 -0.89
CA GLY A 433 15.02 16.04 -2.33
C GLY A 433 13.64 16.49 -2.77
N GLU A 434 13.56 16.98 -3.99
CA GLU A 434 12.31 17.40 -4.61
C GLU A 434 11.69 16.17 -5.30
N VAL A 435 10.49 15.79 -4.87
CA VAL A 435 9.78 14.61 -5.35
C VAL A 435 8.46 15.05 -5.98
N THR A 436 8.29 14.75 -7.26
CA THR A 436 7.00 14.92 -7.95
C THR A 436 6.22 13.61 -7.92
N ILE A 437 5.00 13.65 -7.41
CA ILE A 437 4.08 12.51 -7.32
C ILE A 437 2.95 12.72 -8.32
N THR A 438 2.77 11.78 -9.24
CA THR A 438 1.67 11.78 -10.22
C THR A 438 0.88 10.49 -10.17
N LEU A 439 -0.40 10.59 -10.54
CA LEU A 439 -1.29 9.45 -10.80
C LEU A 439 -2.18 9.80 -11.98
N ASP A 440 -1.74 9.45 -13.18
CA ASP A 440 -2.41 9.86 -14.42
C ASP A 440 -3.83 9.29 -14.56
N GLN A 441 -4.02 8.05 -14.08
CA GLN A 441 -5.28 7.31 -14.17
C GLN A 441 -5.24 6.06 -13.27
N VAL A 442 -6.39 5.45 -13.07
CA VAL A 442 -6.52 4.10 -12.51
C VAL A 442 -7.32 3.19 -13.43
N THR A 443 -7.13 1.88 -13.32
CA THR A 443 -7.85 0.88 -14.11
C THR A 443 -8.79 0.07 -13.22
N ARG A 444 -10.09 0.09 -13.52
CA ARG A 444 -11.12 -0.70 -12.86
C ARG A 444 -11.05 -2.16 -13.29
N SER A 445 -10.96 -3.05 -12.31
CA SER A 445 -10.93 -4.51 -12.50
C SER A 445 -11.61 -5.19 -11.31
N GLY A 446 -12.70 -5.93 -11.55
CA GLY A 446 -13.33 -6.80 -10.53
C GLY A 446 -13.79 -6.11 -9.24
N GLY A 447 -14.25 -4.86 -9.27
CA GLY A 447 -14.63 -4.13 -8.04
C GLY A 447 -13.42 -3.56 -7.27
N TYR A 448 -12.26 -3.52 -7.92
CA TYR A 448 -11.05 -2.86 -7.45
C TYR A 448 -10.56 -1.86 -8.51
N LEU A 449 -9.71 -0.93 -8.07
CA LEU A 449 -8.96 0.01 -8.90
C LEU A 449 -7.48 -0.33 -8.79
N LEU A 450 -6.82 -0.50 -9.93
CA LEU A 450 -5.38 -0.74 -10.05
C LEU A 450 -4.72 0.58 -10.47
N GLY A 451 -3.86 1.12 -9.62
CA GLY A 451 -3.14 2.36 -9.91
C GLY A 451 -1.64 2.21 -9.83
N THR A 452 -0.97 2.98 -10.69
CA THR A 452 0.48 3.04 -10.78
C THR A 452 0.88 4.49 -10.54
N ILE A 453 1.31 4.79 -9.32
CA ILE A 453 1.80 6.12 -8.94
C ILE A 453 3.25 6.25 -9.40
N THR A 454 3.60 7.43 -9.91
CA THR A 454 4.96 7.75 -10.32
C THR A 454 5.56 8.75 -9.35
N CYS A 455 6.64 8.36 -8.67
CA CYS A 455 7.44 9.25 -7.84
C CYS A 455 8.73 9.60 -8.61
N THR A 456 8.87 10.86 -9.01
CA THR A 456 10.05 11.36 -9.73
C THR A 456 10.90 12.20 -8.79
N VAL A 457 12.11 11.74 -8.51
CA VAL A 457 13.09 12.49 -7.71
C VAL A 457 13.93 13.35 -8.63
N LYS A 458 13.96 14.65 -8.34
CA LYS A 458 14.72 15.61 -9.13
C LYS A 458 16.22 15.38 -9.01
N ASP A 459 16.90 15.50 -10.15
CA ASP A 459 18.35 15.49 -10.26
C ASP A 459 19.00 16.50 -9.31
N GLY A 460 20.02 16.04 -8.58
CA GLY A 460 20.75 16.86 -7.62
C GLY A 460 20.12 16.89 -6.22
N SER A 461 19.10 16.08 -5.96
CA SER A 461 18.63 15.82 -4.59
C SER A 461 19.77 15.20 -3.75
N THR A 462 19.77 15.45 -2.45
CA THR A 462 20.80 14.91 -1.54
C THR A 462 20.42 13.58 -0.91
N GLY A 463 19.14 13.20 -1.01
CA GLY A 463 18.61 11.91 -0.56
C GLY A 463 17.12 12.00 -0.21
N ALA A 464 16.24 11.92 -1.21
CA ALA A 464 14.80 11.87 -1.03
C ALA A 464 14.35 10.49 -0.52
N GLN A 465 13.72 10.45 0.65
CA GLN A 465 12.99 9.27 1.12
C GLN A 465 11.57 9.30 0.57
N LEU A 466 11.12 8.17 0.00
CA LEU A 466 9.77 8.07 -0.57
C LEU A 466 8.72 7.66 0.45
N HIS A 467 9.01 6.70 1.35
CA HIS A 467 8.01 6.19 2.30
C HIS A 467 7.27 7.27 3.10
N PRO A 468 7.86 8.40 3.57
CA PRO A 468 7.11 9.39 4.35
C PRO A 468 6.03 10.12 3.54
N LEU A 469 6.15 10.11 2.21
CA LEU A 469 5.17 10.71 1.29
C LEU A 469 4.04 9.73 0.93
N LEU A 470 4.10 8.48 1.39
CA LEU A 470 3.24 7.40 0.89
C LEU A 470 2.66 6.53 2.01
N GLN A 471 3.35 6.40 3.14
CA GLN A 471 2.94 5.59 4.28
C GLN A 471 1.76 6.20 5.04
N ASP A 472 1.03 5.37 5.77
CA ASP A 472 0.05 5.78 6.76
C ASP A 472 0.76 6.18 8.07
N PRO A 473 0.76 7.46 8.46
CA PRO A 473 1.44 7.92 9.65
C PRO A 473 0.56 7.84 10.91
N GLN A 474 -0.58 7.15 10.87
CA GLN A 474 -1.58 7.23 11.94
C GLN A 474 -1.17 6.54 13.25
N THR A 475 -0.54 5.38 13.18
CA THR A 475 -0.14 4.62 14.38
C THR A 475 1.34 4.31 14.32
N ALA A 476 2.10 4.89 15.25
CA ALA A 476 3.50 4.56 15.39
C ALA A 476 3.65 3.06 15.64
N LEU A 477 4.42 2.39 14.76
CA LEU A 477 4.68 0.96 14.85
C LEU A 477 3.40 0.10 14.74
N SER A 478 2.49 0.44 13.82
CA SER A 478 1.37 -0.44 13.44
C SER A 478 0.94 -0.15 11.99
N ASN A 479 0.21 -1.09 11.38
CA ASN A 479 -0.49 -0.91 10.12
C ASN A 479 -1.75 -0.04 10.29
N GLN A 480 -2.40 0.29 9.16
CA GLN A 480 -3.64 1.08 9.13
C GLN A 480 -4.81 0.46 9.91
N ARG A 481 -4.70 -0.78 10.39
CA ARG A 481 -5.74 -1.49 11.15
C ARG A 481 -5.49 -1.51 12.66
N ASP A 482 -4.40 -0.89 13.13
CA ASP A 482 -3.97 -0.93 14.53
C ASP A 482 -3.68 -2.35 15.06
N GLU A 483 -3.21 -3.26 14.19
CA GLU A 483 -2.94 -4.65 14.57
C GLU A 483 -1.61 -4.81 15.31
N ASP A 484 -1.61 -5.56 16.41
CA ASP A 484 -0.41 -5.82 17.19
C ASP A 484 0.67 -6.55 16.36
N GLY A 485 1.92 -6.08 16.48
CA GLY A 485 3.10 -6.60 15.79
C GLY A 485 3.22 -6.24 14.30
N SER A 486 2.29 -5.47 13.73
CA SER A 486 2.27 -5.16 12.29
C SER A 486 3.28 -4.09 11.87
N ALA A 487 3.82 -3.36 12.85
CA ALA A 487 4.81 -2.31 12.72
C ALA A 487 5.88 -2.55 11.64
N PHE A 488 6.56 -3.69 11.74
CA PHE A 488 7.81 -3.92 11.04
C PHE A 488 7.60 -4.29 9.58
N VAL A 489 6.46 -4.91 9.28
CA VAL A 489 6.15 -5.40 7.93
C VAL A 489 5.53 -4.33 7.04
N THR A 490 4.97 -3.26 7.62
CA THR A 490 4.42 -2.12 6.90
C THR A 490 5.17 -0.80 7.13
N GLN A 491 6.26 -0.80 7.90
CA GLN A 491 6.98 0.43 8.28
C GLN A 491 7.38 1.33 7.11
N PHE A 492 7.66 0.75 5.94
CA PHE A 492 8.09 1.46 4.74
C PHE A 492 7.11 1.26 3.58
N ALA A 493 5.86 0.91 3.91
CA ALA A 493 4.83 0.66 2.93
C ALA A 493 4.23 1.96 2.37
N SER A 494 3.47 1.82 1.29
CA SER A 494 2.69 2.90 0.67
C SER A 494 1.20 2.75 0.97
N ASP A 495 0.87 2.60 2.26
CA ASP A 495 -0.46 2.31 2.79
C ASP A 495 -1.29 3.56 3.17
N GLY A 496 -0.68 4.74 3.19
CA GLY A 496 -1.34 6.02 3.49
C GLY A 496 -2.01 6.69 2.29
N LEU A 497 -1.97 6.04 1.13
CA LEU A 497 -2.54 6.56 -0.11
C LEU A 497 -4.04 6.27 -0.17
N THR A 498 -4.84 7.12 0.46
CA THR A 498 -6.30 6.88 0.59
C THR A 498 -7.10 7.53 -0.52
N LEU A 499 -8.26 6.97 -0.87
CA LEU A 499 -9.25 7.61 -1.74
C LEU A 499 -10.33 8.28 -0.90
N LEU A 500 -10.74 9.50 -1.27
CA LEU A 500 -11.87 10.18 -0.64
C LEU A 500 -13.15 9.85 -1.38
N SER A 501 -14.11 9.20 -0.70
CA SER A 501 -15.42 8.90 -1.26
C SER A 501 -16.50 8.85 -0.19
N ASN A 502 -17.67 9.42 -0.47
CA ASN A 502 -18.85 9.34 0.40
C ASN A 502 -18.63 9.73 1.87
N GLY A 503 -17.72 10.68 2.14
CA GLY A 503 -17.41 11.10 3.52
C GLY A 503 -16.52 10.11 4.27
N GLU A 504 -15.86 9.20 3.56
CA GLU A 504 -14.90 8.23 4.09
C GLU A 504 -13.56 8.31 3.35
N ARG A 505 -12.51 7.87 4.06
CA ARG A 505 -11.24 7.43 3.49
C ARG A 505 -11.35 5.95 3.16
N VAL A 506 -11.04 5.60 1.92
CA VAL A 506 -10.88 4.23 1.46
C VAL A 506 -9.39 3.94 1.36
N PHE A 507 -8.90 3.03 2.20
CA PHE A 507 -7.49 2.66 2.23
C PHE A 507 -7.15 1.72 1.06
N PRO A 508 -5.86 1.57 0.71
CA PRO A 508 -5.42 0.47 -0.12
C PRO A 508 -6.00 -0.86 0.40
N ALA A 509 -6.48 -1.68 -0.53
CA ALA A 509 -6.98 -3.01 -0.22
C ALA A 509 -5.84 -3.84 0.38
N ASP A 510 -6.17 -4.75 1.28
CA ASP A 510 -5.19 -5.55 2.00
C ASP A 510 -5.64 -7.02 2.09
N TYR A 511 -4.82 -7.86 2.68
CA TYR A 511 -5.12 -9.29 2.85
C TYR A 511 -4.38 -9.82 4.08
N VAL A 512 -4.94 -10.87 4.69
CA VAL A 512 -4.28 -11.56 5.80
C VAL A 512 -3.10 -12.37 5.28
N ASP A 513 -1.89 -11.99 5.65
CA ASP A 513 -0.66 -12.67 5.26
C ASP A 513 -0.51 -14.02 5.97
N ALA A 514 -0.07 -15.03 5.21
CA ALA A 514 0.02 -16.39 5.71
C ALA A 514 1.14 -16.58 6.73
N TYR A 515 2.20 -15.78 6.68
CA TYR A 515 3.34 -15.85 7.60
C TYR A 515 3.12 -14.98 8.83
N ASN A 516 2.85 -13.68 8.62
CA ASN A 516 2.71 -12.68 9.68
C ASN A 516 1.36 -12.74 10.41
N LYS A 517 0.33 -13.35 9.80
CA LYS A 517 -1.04 -13.39 10.32
C LYS A 517 -1.66 -12.00 10.57
N GLN A 518 -1.16 -11.01 9.84
CA GLN A 518 -1.57 -9.60 9.88
C GLN A 518 -1.98 -9.16 8.48
N HIS A 519 -2.70 -8.05 8.40
CA HIS A 519 -3.05 -7.46 7.12
C HIS A 519 -1.84 -6.77 6.50
N LEU A 520 -1.49 -7.20 5.28
CA LEU A 520 -0.55 -6.51 4.44
C LEU A 520 -1.29 -5.77 3.33
N PRO A 521 -0.97 -4.49 3.09
CA PRO A 521 -1.56 -3.73 1.99
C PRO A 521 -1.09 -4.29 0.64
N LEU A 522 -1.97 -4.24 -0.35
CA LEU A 522 -1.67 -4.53 -1.76
C LEU A 522 -1.01 -3.32 -2.41
N THR A 523 0.19 -3.03 -1.93
CA THR A 523 1.03 -1.91 -2.36
C THR A 523 2.51 -2.25 -2.13
N GLU A 524 3.41 -1.32 -2.42
CA GLU A 524 4.83 -1.47 -2.10
C GLU A 524 5.04 -1.55 -0.59
N LEU A 525 5.84 -2.51 -0.12
CA LEU A 525 6.11 -2.71 1.31
C LEU A 525 7.47 -2.16 1.77
N HIS A 526 8.33 -1.75 0.83
CA HIS A 526 9.70 -1.36 1.14
C HIS A 526 10.23 -0.20 0.27
N LEU A 527 10.05 1.03 0.77
CA LEU A 527 10.52 2.28 0.14
C LEU A 527 11.52 3.06 1.04
N TYR A 528 12.57 2.37 1.47
CA TYR A 528 13.50 2.88 2.49
C TYR A 528 14.62 3.81 1.96
N ASP A 529 15.10 3.58 0.74
CA ASP A 529 16.32 4.25 0.26
C ASP A 529 16.15 5.76 0.04
N HIS A 530 17.30 6.46 -0.01
CA HIS A 530 17.38 7.92 -0.09
C HIS A 530 17.86 8.32 -1.49
N LEU A 531 16.92 8.49 -2.42
CA LEU A 531 17.23 8.69 -3.82
C LEU A 531 17.79 10.10 -4.10
N LYS A 532 18.84 10.20 -4.91
CA LYS A 532 19.38 11.49 -5.39
C LYS A 532 18.77 11.93 -6.73
N THR A 533 18.19 10.99 -7.46
CA THR A 533 17.54 11.14 -8.76
C THR A 533 16.73 9.87 -9.05
N GLY A 534 15.99 9.86 -10.15
CA GLY A 534 15.36 8.68 -10.71
C GLY A 534 13.86 8.67 -10.52
N THR A 535 13.22 7.70 -11.15
CA THR A 535 11.79 7.48 -11.04
C THR A 535 11.54 6.19 -10.27
N THR A 536 10.50 6.16 -9.45
CA THR A 536 10.01 4.94 -8.81
C THR A 536 8.53 4.78 -9.12
N THR A 537 8.16 3.57 -9.51
CA THR A 537 6.77 3.17 -9.70
C THR A 537 6.23 2.59 -8.39
N VAL A 538 5.03 2.99 -7.99
CA VAL A 538 4.35 2.49 -6.78
C VAL A 538 3.01 1.89 -7.20
N CYS A 539 2.88 0.58 -7.08
CA CYS A 539 1.64 -0.12 -7.39
C CYS A 539 0.68 -0.02 -6.21
N VAL A 540 -0.60 0.28 -6.43
CA VAL A 540 -1.61 0.28 -5.38
C VAL A 540 -2.91 -0.34 -5.90
N VAL A 541 -3.52 -1.20 -5.09
CA VAL A 541 -4.87 -1.72 -5.32
C VAL A 541 -5.81 -1.05 -4.33
N TRP A 542 -6.88 -0.42 -4.81
CA TRP A 542 -7.95 0.11 -3.96
C TRP A 542 -9.26 -0.64 -4.18
N PRO A 543 -10.12 -0.76 -3.16
CA PRO A 543 -11.54 -1.01 -3.38
C PRO A 543 -12.13 0.04 -4.31
N ASP A 544 -12.97 -0.35 -5.27
CA ASP A 544 -13.59 0.60 -6.21
C ASP A 544 -14.78 1.32 -5.55
N PRO A 545 -14.69 2.64 -5.31
CA PRO A 545 -15.78 3.42 -4.74
C PRO A 545 -16.89 3.73 -5.78
N GLY A 546 -16.70 3.38 -7.04
CA GLY A 546 -17.57 3.74 -8.16
C GLY A 546 -17.22 5.09 -8.80
N GLY A 547 -18.03 5.52 -9.77
CA GLY A 547 -17.83 6.78 -10.51
C GLY A 547 -16.85 6.69 -11.68
N ASP A 548 -16.50 7.85 -12.25
CA ASP A 548 -15.60 7.96 -13.41
C ASP A 548 -14.26 8.61 -13.07
N THR A 549 -14.15 9.24 -11.89
CA THR A 549 -12.93 9.84 -11.37
C THR A 549 -12.77 9.55 -9.88
N ILE A 550 -11.52 9.59 -9.40
CA ILE A 550 -11.19 9.50 -7.97
C ILE A 550 -10.41 10.74 -7.50
N THR A 551 -10.41 10.94 -6.18
CA THR A 551 -9.51 11.87 -5.49
C THR A 551 -8.63 11.06 -4.53
N LEU A 552 -7.32 11.08 -4.77
CA LEU A 552 -6.33 10.49 -3.88
C LEU A 552 -5.87 11.56 -2.87
N ASP A 553 -5.80 11.19 -1.60
CA ASP A 553 -5.43 12.06 -0.50
C ASP A 553 -4.44 11.34 0.41
N HIS A 554 -3.29 11.98 0.64
CA HIS A 554 -2.32 11.61 1.65
C HIS A 554 -2.41 12.64 2.77
N ALA A 555 -2.91 12.20 3.92
CA ALA A 555 -3.31 13.09 5.00
C ALA A 555 -2.16 13.37 5.97
N LYS A 556 -2.25 14.50 6.66
CA LYS A 556 -1.44 14.78 7.83
C LYS A 556 -2.10 14.16 9.06
N ASP A 557 -1.34 13.32 9.77
CA ASP A 557 -1.66 12.76 11.07
C ASP A 557 -0.59 13.17 12.10
N LYS A 558 -0.79 12.76 13.35
CA LYS A 558 0.05 12.97 14.53
C LYS A 558 1.49 12.51 14.34
N TYR A 559 1.73 11.39 13.66
CA TYR A 559 3.10 10.88 13.42
C TYR A 559 3.62 11.20 12.01
N SER A 560 2.93 12.04 11.24
CA SER A 560 3.42 12.47 9.93
C SER A 560 4.70 13.28 10.08
N ILE A 561 5.66 13.02 9.21
CA ILE A 561 6.74 13.97 8.95
C ILE A 561 6.09 15.27 8.40
N PRO A 562 6.52 16.46 8.85
CA PRO A 562 6.01 17.72 8.31
C PRO A 562 6.11 17.80 6.78
N ASP A 563 5.18 18.54 6.16
CA ASP A 563 5.18 18.87 4.73
C ASP A 563 5.11 17.65 3.78
N THR A 564 4.50 16.56 4.24
CA THR A 564 4.31 15.32 3.46
C THR A 564 2.89 15.14 2.91
N ALA A 565 1.89 15.82 3.45
CA ALA A 565 0.49 15.69 3.01
C ALA A 565 0.26 16.34 1.65
N TYR A 566 -0.64 15.79 0.83
CA TYR A 566 -1.04 16.33 -0.48
C TYR A 566 -2.34 15.69 -0.99
N ARG A 567 -2.87 16.25 -2.09
CA ARG A 567 -4.03 15.71 -2.79
C ARG A 567 -3.86 15.71 -4.30
N LEU A 568 -4.25 14.60 -4.93
CA LEU A 568 -4.41 14.48 -6.37
C LEU A 568 -5.91 14.34 -6.71
N THR A 569 -6.38 15.21 -7.59
CA THR A 569 -7.81 15.31 -7.97
C THR A 569 -8.02 14.92 -9.43
N ASP A 570 -9.28 14.73 -9.82
CA ASP A 570 -9.69 14.49 -11.21
C ASP A 570 -8.95 13.31 -11.88
N ILE A 571 -8.58 12.29 -11.11
CA ILE A 571 -7.88 11.11 -11.64
C ILE A 571 -8.91 10.24 -12.38
N PRO A 572 -8.81 10.05 -13.70
CA PRO A 572 -9.78 9.27 -14.46
C PRO A 572 -9.69 7.78 -14.15
N ILE A 573 -10.86 7.13 -14.13
CA ILE A 573 -10.99 5.68 -14.04
C ILE A 573 -11.23 5.11 -15.45
N LYS A 574 -10.35 4.21 -15.89
CA LYS A 574 -10.51 3.44 -17.12
C LYS A 574 -11.09 2.06 -16.81
N ASN A 575 -11.96 1.54 -17.67
CA ASN A 575 -12.42 0.16 -17.54
C ASN A 575 -11.42 -0.77 -18.23
N ASN A 576 -11.07 -1.89 -17.59
CA ASN A 576 -10.24 -2.95 -18.15
C ASN A 576 -10.97 -3.74 -19.25
#